data_AF-A0A3C0TGG2-F1
#
_entry.id   AF-A0A3C0TGG2-F1
#
_cell.length_a   1.000
_cell.length_b   1.000
_cell.length_c   1.000
_cell.angle_alpha   90.00
_cell.angle_beta   90.00
_cell.angle_gamma   90.00
#
_symmetry.space_group_name_H-M   'P 1'
#
loop_
_entity.id
_entity.type
_entity.pdbx_description
1 polymer ?
#
loop_
_entity_poly.entity_id
_entity_poly.type
_entity_poly.pdbx_seq_one_letter_code
_entity_poly.pdbx_strand_id
1 'polypeptide(L)'
;MKGKQLMKRALSGVLVAGLSLALAAPMTSLAEVKKQESVYVIANADGSTKSITVSDQLQGAGTAGSTVKDVSELTDIKNVKGDETFDQSGQNLTWNTAGEDIYYQGKTDKELPVSMEIKYELDGKEVDPASIVGKSGKLKIKLSYKNNTGVNKQINGKAANIITPFVMATGFIL
;
A
#
# COMPACT_ATOMS: atom_id res chain seq x y z
N MET A 1 -57.01 -3.09 43.56
CA MET A 1 -57.67 -1.98 42.84
C MET A 1 -57.19 -0.65 43.40
N LYS A 2 -56.68 0.25 42.55
CA LYS A 2 -56.40 1.70 42.75
C LYS A 2 -55.34 2.02 43.83
N GLY A 3 -54.24 2.75 43.63
CA GLY A 3 -53.82 3.71 42.60
C GLY A 3 -53.49 5.06 43.27
N LYS A 4 -52.29 5.61 42.97
CA LYS A 4 -51.80 7.01 43.19
C LYS A 4 -51.27 7.34 44.60
N GLN A 5 -50.22 8.15 44.81
CA GLN A 5 -49.44 9.03 43.92
C GLN A 5 -48.06 9.40 44.54
N LEU A 6 -47.16 9.86 43.68
CA LEU A 6 -45.81 10.36 43.92
C LEU A 6 -45.72 11.55 44.89
N MET A 7 -44.57 11.70 45.56
CA MET A 7 -43.97 13.02 45.76
C MET A 7 -42.44 12.96 45.83
N LYS A 8 -41.79 13.64 44.89
CA LYS A 8 -40.34 13.85 44.78
C LYS A 8 -39.89 14.90 45.80
N ARG A 9 -38.75 14.70 46.47
CA ARG A 9 -37.85 15.80 46.91
C ARG A 9 -36.40 15.35 46.80
N ALA A 10 -35.61 16.18 46.13
CA ALA A 10 -34.20 16.00 45.80
C ALA A 10 -33.28 16.57 46.89
N LEU A 11 -31.97 16.35 46.66
CA LEU A 11 -30.80 17.08 47.15
C LEU A 11 -30.15 16.63 48.47
N SER A 12 -28.99 15.98 48.33
CA SER A 12 -27.70 16.54 48.76
C SER A 12 -26.57 15.64 48.23
N GLY A 13 -26.03 15.99 47.06
CA GLY A 13 -24.78 15.41 46.56
C GLY A 13 -23.62 16.24 47.09
N VAL A 14 -22.78 15.65 47.94
CA VAL A 14 -21.52 16.25 48.38
C VAL A 14 -20.52 16.12 47.24
N LEU A 15 -20.06 17.26 46.71
CA LEU A 15 -18.95 17.36 45.77
C LEU A 15 -17.65 17.34 46.58
N VAL A 16 -16.93 16.21 46.59
CA VAL A 16 -15.53 16.19 47.08
C VAL A 16 -14.63 16.44 45.88
N ALA A 17 -14.04 17.63 45.85
CA ALA A 17 -12.95 17.98 44.96
C ALA A 17 -11.69 17.19 45.34
N GLY A 18 -11.40 16.12 44.58
CA GLY A 18 -10.11 15.45 44.61
C GLY A 18 -9.20 16.07 43.56
N LEU A 19 -8.35 17.01 43.98
CA LEU A 19 -7.29 17.57 43.15
C LEU A 19 -6.14 16.56 43.09
N SER A 20 -6.17 15.67 42.09
CA SER A 20 -4.99 14.89 41.70
C SER A 20 -4.22 15.69 40.64
N LEU A 21 -3.12 16.33 41.05
CA LEU A 21 -2.08 16.73 40.11
C LEU A 21 -1.47 15.43 39.53
N ALA A 22 -2.01 14.99 38.41
CA ALA A 22 -1.26 14.10 37.52
C ALA A 22 -0.14 14.95 36.92
N LEU A 23 1.10 14.68 37.34
CA LEU A 23 2.28 15.02 36.54
C LEU A 23 2.11 14.34 35.19
N ALA A 24 1.61 15.07 34.20
CA ALA A 24 1.69 14.68 32.81
C ALA A 24 3.18 14.72 32.44
N ALA A 25 3.87 13.59 32.64
CA ALA A 25 5.08 13.35 31.88
C ALA A 25 4.69 13.51 30.40
N PRO A 26 5.43 14.28 29.59
CA PRO A 26 5.21 14.25 28.16
C PRO A 26 5.41 12.80 27.72
N MET A 27 4.33 12.14 27.35
CA MET A 27 4.38 10.90 26.62
C MET A 27 4.95 11.31 25.26
N THR A 28 6.28 11.37 25.15
CA THR A 28 6.96 11.48 23.87
C THR A 28 6.55 10.24 23.09
N SER A 29 5.51 10.36 22.27
CA SER A 29 5.25 9.37 21.24
C SER A 29 6.54 9.31 20.41
N LEU A 30 7.26 8.19 20.48
CA LEU A 30 8.24 7.90 19.44
C LEU A 30 7.47 8.02 18.12
N ALA A 31 7.87 8.94 17.26
CA ALA A 31 7.18 9.14 16.00
C ALA A 31 7.17 7.79 15.26
N GLU A 32 5.98 7.26 15.01
CA GLU A 32 5.81 5.99 14.33
C GLU A 32 6.15 6.18 12.85
N VAL A 33 7.22 5.55 12.39
CA VAL A 33 7.57 5.54 10.96
C VAL A 33 6.67 4.55 10.24
N LYS A 34 5.94 5.02 9.22
CA LYS A 34 5.06 4.19 8.39
C LYS A 34 5.62 4.08 6.98
N LYS A 35 5.72 2.86 6.47
CA LYS A 35 6.11 2.60 5.08
C LYS A 35 4.88 2.60 4.17
N GLN A 36 4.89 3.44 3.14
CA GLN A 36 3.91 3.41 2.06
C GLN A 36 4.61 3.00 0.77
N GLU A 37 4.10 1.95 0.13
CA GLU A 37 4.69 1.36 -1.08
C GLU A 37 3.74 1.54 -2.26
N SER A 38 4.27 1.98 -3.39
CA SER A 38 3.57 2.05 -4.68
C SER A 38 4.35 1.29 -5.75
N VAL A 39 3.70 0.31 -6.38
CA VAL A 39 4.30 -0.55 -7.41
C VAL A 39 3.84 -0.10 -8.78
N TYR A 40 4.79 0.33 -9.61
CA TYR A 40 4.57 0.72 -11.00
C TYR A 40 5.09 -0.34 -11.94
N VAL A 41 4.21 -0.81 -12.83
CA VAL A 41 4.54 -1.81 -13.84
C VAL A 41 4.46 -1.16 -15.21
N ILE A 42 5.57 -1.19 -15.95
CA ILE A 42 5.55 -0.93 -17.38
C ILE A 42 5.38 -2.27 -18.07
N ALA A 43 4.32 -2.42 -18.85
CA ALA A 43 4.02 -3.63 -19.61
C ALA A 43 4.34 -3.46 -21.10
N ASN A 44 4.60 -4.56 -21.78
CA ASN A 44 4.61 -4.63 -23.24
C ASN A 44 3.17 -4.60 -23.78
N ALA A 45 3.03 -4.52 -25.11
CA ALA A 45 1.73 -4.44 -25.76
C ALA A 45 0.84 -5.68 -25.49
N ASP A 46 1.43 -6.84 -25.22
CA ASP A 46 0.72 -8.08 -24.86
C ASP A 46 0.35 -8.17 -23.36
N GLY A 47 0.71 -7.17 -22.55
CA GLY A 47 0.52 -7.16 -21.11
C GLY A 47 1.65 -7.81 -20.30
N SER A 48 2.68 -8.38 -20.95
CA SER A 48 3.83 -8.95 -20.25
C SER A 48 4.66 -7.87 -19.55
N THR A 49 5.20 -8.18 -18.37
CA THR A 49 6.00 -7.23 -17.58
C THR A 49 7.29 -6.87 -18.32
N LYS A 50 7.52 -5.57 -18.55
CA LYS A 50 8.78 -5.05 -19.07
C LYS A 50 9.71 -4.59 -17.96
N SER A 51 9.17 -3.90 -16.95
CA SER A 51 9.93 -3.48 -15.78
C SER A 51 9.01 -3.14 -14.61
N ILE A 52 9.47 -3.41 -13.40
CA ILE A 52 8.78 -3.03 -12.16
C ILE A 52 9.62 -1.98 -11.44
N THR A 53 8.98 -0.89 -11.02
CA THR A 53 9.57 0.13 -10.15
C THR A 53 8.73 0.21 -8.90
N VAL A 54 9.37 0.11 -7.75
CA VAL A 54 8.72 0.27 -6.46
C VAL A 54 9.15 1.61 -5.88
N SER A 55 8.17 2.43 -5.51
CA SER A 55 8.37 3.70 -4.82
C SER A 55 7.93 3.54 -3.37
N ASP A 56 8.85 3.78 -2.46
CA ASP A 56 8.62 3.71 -1.02
C ASP A 56 8.72 5.10 -0.40
N GLN A 57 7.84 5.36 0.55
CA GLN A 57 7.90 6.51 1.45
C GLN A 57 7.97 6.02 2.89
N LEU A 58 8.99 6.45 3.63
CA LEU A 58 9.06 6.27 5.09
C LEU A 58 8.49 7.53 5.75
N GLN A 59 7.17 7.55 5.90
CA GLN A 59 6.44 8.67 6.49
C GLN A 59 6.72 8.78 7.99
N GLY A 60 7.00 9.99 8.47
CA GLY A 60 7.35 10.27 9.86
C GLY A 60 8.83 10.10 10.17
N ALA A 61 9.65 9.69 9.19
CA ALA A 61 11.08 9.46 9.37
C ALA A 61 11.82 10.72 9.83
N GLY A 62 11.41 11.90 9.34
CA GLY A 62 12.04 13.16 9.71
C GLY A 62 11.89 13.54 11.19
N THR A 63 10.90 12.96 11.87
CA THR A 63 10.60 13.23 13.28
C THR A 63 10.94 12.06 14.21
N ALA A 64 11.28 10.89 13.65
CA ALA A 64 11.60 9.68 14.42
C ALA A 64 13.04 9.66 14.97
N GLY A 65 13.91 10.52 14.43
CA GLY A 65 15.31 10.64 14.82
C GLY A 65 16.18 10.98 13.62
N SER A 66 17.50 11.07 13.84
CA SER A 66 18.48 11.34 12.77
C SER A 66 18.68 10.16 11.81
N THR A 67 18.29 8.95 12.24
CA THR A 67 18.39 7.74 11.40
C THR A 67 17.15 6.88 11.51
N VAL A 68 16.81 6.20 10.42
CA VAL A 68 15.69 5.26 10.34
C VAL A 68 16.15 3.97 9.67
N LYS A 69 15.73 2.84 10.22
CA LYS A 69 16.00 1.51 9.65
C LYS A 69 14.82 1.06 8.80
N ASP A 70 15.12 0.45 7.67
CA ASP A 70 14.14 -0.16 6.78
C ASP A 70 14.68 -1.49 6.24
N VAL A 71 13.77 -2.35 5.75
CA VAL A 71 14.11 -3.59 5.06
C VAL A 71 13.56 -3.53 3.64
N SER A 72 14.45 -3.73 2.67
CA SER A 72 14.13 -3.68 1.25
C SER A 72 14.88 -4.76 0.48
N GLU A 73 14.15 -5.46 -0.38
CA GLU A 73 14.70 -6.40 -1.35
C GLU A 73 14.90 -5.76 -2.73
N LEU A 74 14.71 -4.43 -2.83
CA LEU A 74 14.85 -3.73 -4.09
C LEU A 74 16.32 -3.62 -4.49
N THR A 75 16.54 -3.67 -5.80
CA THR A 75 17.82 -3.34 -6.42
C THR A 75 17.80 -1.91 -6.94
N ASP A 76 18.96 -1.36 -7.26
CA ASP A 76 19.10 0.00 -7.82
C ASP A 76 18.37 1.09 -7.00
N ILE A 77 18.44 0.99 -5.68
CA ILE A 77 17.77 1.91 -4.76
C ILE A 77 18.36 3.32 -4.91
N LYS A 78 17.47 4.31 -5.06
CA LYS A 78 17.80 5.72 -5.22
C LYS A 78 16.87 6.57 -4.38
N ASN A 79 17.43 7.53 -3.64
CA ASN A 79 16.65 8.65 -3.11
C ASN A 79 16.09 9.45 -4.30
N VAL A 80 14.79 9.74 -4.28
CA VAL A 80 14.11 10.49 -5.34
C VAL A 80 13.61 11.85 -4.88
N LYS A 81 13.77 12.19 -3.59
CA LYS A 81 13.38 13.49 -3.05
C LYS A 81 14.29 13.85 -1.88
N GLY A 82 15.20 14.79 -2.16
CA GLY A 82 16.17 15.29 -1.19
C GLY A 82 17.56 14.70 -1.43
N ASP A 83 18.45 14.96 -0.47
CA ASP A 83 19.87 14.59 -0.50
C ASP A 83 20.24 13.59 0.61
N GLU A 84 19.23 13.02 1.28
CA GLU A 84 19.37 12.03 2.33
C GLU A 84 20.11 10.80 1.80
N THR A 85 21.11 10.37 2.56
CA THR A 85 21.94 9.22 2.23
C THR A 85 21.49 7.99 2.99
N PHE A 86 21.86 6.80 2.49
CA PHE A 86 21.63 5.55 3.18
C PHE A 86 22.82 4.60 3.06
N ASP A 87 22.98 3.76 4.07
CA ASP A 87 23.83 2.58 4.02
C ASP A 87 22.99 1.34 3.79
N GLN A 88 23.51 0.37 3.04
CA GLN A 88 22.86 -0.91 2.76
C GLN A 88 23.75 -2.10 3.13
N SER A 89 23.19 -3.03 3.89
CA SER A 89 23.80 -4.33 4.22
C SER A 89 22.81 -5.45 3.99
N GLY A 90 22.96 -6.15 2.86
CA GLY A 90 21.96 -7.08 2.37
C GLY A 90 20.63 -6.36 2.11
N GLN A 91 19.58 -6.80 2.81
CA GLN A 91 18.25 -6.19 2.72
C GLN A 91 18.05 -5.04 3.72
N ASN A 92 18.98 -4.82 4.65
CA ASN A 92 18.83 -3.80 5.68
C ASN A 92 19.34 -2.46 5.16
N LEU A 93 18.48 -1.44 5.24
CA LEU A 93 18.80 -0.05 4.95
C LEU A 93 18.87 0.75 6.24
N THR A 94 19.83 1.66 6.33
CA THR A 94 19.87 2.69 7.38
C THR A 94 19.93 4.05 6.70
N TRP A 95 18.83 4.78 6.77
CA TRP A 95 18.69 6.13 6.21
C TRP A 95 19.15 7.17 7.22
N ASN A 96 19.90 8.17 6.77
CA ASN A 96 20.13 9.42 7.49
C ASN A 96 19.06 10.41 7.05
N THR A 97 18.13 10.73 7.96
CA THR A 97 16.90 11.45 7.60
C THR A 97 17.09 12.95 7.45
N ALA A 98 18.12 13.51 8.07
CA ALA A 98 18.34 14.97 8.14
C ALA A 98 17.10 15.79 8.58
N GLY A 99 16.14 15.17 9.28
CA GLY A 99 14.88 15.81 9.68
C GLY A 99 13.74 15.70 8.66
N GLU A 100 13.93 15.00 7.55
CA GLU A 100 12.97 14.83 6.45
C GLU A 100 12.40 13.41 6.34
N ASP A 101 11.23 13.29 5.71
CA ASP A 101 10.68 12.00 5.30
C ASP A 101 11.50 11.41 4.14
N ILE A 102 11.69 10.10 4.14
CA ILE A 102 12.45 9.43 3.09
C ILE A 102 11.54 9.03 1.94
N TYR A 103 11.96 9.33 0.71
CA TYR A 103 11.33 8.85 -0.52
C TYR A 103 12.39 8.20 -1.39
N TYR A 104 12.24 6.91 -1.64
CA TYR A 104 13.18 6.20 -2.50
C TYR A 104 12.47 5.29 -3.48
N GLN A 105 13.14 4.98 -4.57
CA GLN A 105 12.68 4.02 -5.56
C GLN A 105 13.71 2.94 -5.80
N GLY A 106 13.27 1.77 -6.21
CA GLY A 106 14.14 0.69 -6.67
C GLY A 106 13.44 -0.19 -7.69
N LYS A 107 14.14 -1.25 -8.10
CA LYS A 107 13.69 -2.26 -9.06
C LYS A 107 13.50 -3.60 -8.39
N THR A 108 12.66 -4.45 -8.99
CA THR A 108 12.45 -5.83 -8.55
C THR A 108 11.97 -6.69 -9.72
N ASP A 109 12.25 -7.98 -9.65
CA ASP A 109 11.76 -8.99 -10.58
C ASP A 109 10.78 -9.97 -9.90
N LYS A 110 10.27 -9.61 -8.71
CA LYS A 110 9.29 -10.42 -7.99
C LYS A 110 7.99 -10.58 -8.79
N GLU A 111 7.35 -11.74 -8.61
CA GLU A 111 6.05 -11.99 -9.21
C GLU A 111 5.00 -11.01 -8.68
N LEU A 112 4.21 -10.45 -9.60
CA LEU A 112 3.13 -9.54 -9.27
C LEU A 112 1.92 -10.30 -8.68
N PRO A 113 1.23 -9.72 -7.68
CA PRO A 113 0.05 -10.34 -7.10
C PRO A 113 -1.12 -10.42 -8.09
N VAL A 114 -1.10 -9.57 -9.13
CA VAL A 114 -2.05 -9.60 -10.25
C VAL A 114 -1.28 -9.51 -11.57
N SER A 115 -1.52 -10.44 -12.48
CA SER A 115 -1.00 -10.41 -13.85
C SER A 115 -2.04 -9.88 -14.83
N MET A 116 -1.58 -9.28 -15.94
CA MET A 116 -2.41 -8.80 -17.05
C MET A 116 -2.01 -9.52 -18.34
N GLU A 117 -3.00 -9.82 -19.18
CA GLU A 117 -2.80 -10.22 -20.58
C GLU A 117 -3.65 -9.32 -21.47
N ILE A 118 -3.10 -8.87 -22.60
CA ILE A 118 -3.80 -8.06 -23.59
C ILE A 118 -3.78 -8.78 -24.94
N LYS A 119 -4.96 -8.98 -25.52
CA LYS A 119 -5.14 -9.54 -26.87
C LYS A 119 -5.86 -8.58 -27.77
N TYR A 120 -5.55 -8.64 -29.06
CA TYR A 120 -6.06 -7.73 -30.07
C TYR A 120 -6.75 -8.49 -31.20
N GLU A 121 -7.89 -7.98 -31.64
CA GLU A 121 -8.53 -8.40 -32.88
C GLU A 121 -8.74 -7.20 -33.80
N LEU A 122 -8.37 -7.33 -35.07
CA LEU A 122 -8.70 -6.38 -36.13
C LEU A 122 -9.71 -7.02 -37.08
N ASP A 123 -10.87 -6.40 -37.24
CA ASP A 123 -11.99 -6.92 -38.04
C ASP A 123 -12.37 -8.36 -37.66
N GLY A 124 -12.28 -8.68 -36.37
CA GLY A 124 -12.65 -9.98 -35.80
C GLY A 124 -11.60 -11.09 -35.93
N LYS A 125 -10.39 -10.78 -36.41
CA LYS A 125 -9.26 -11.73 -36.45
C LYS A 125 -8.22 -11.34 -35.42
N GLU A 126 -7.75 -12.30 -34.63
CA GLU A 126 -6.64 -12.10 -33.70
C GLU A 126 -5.38 -11.68 -34.47
N VAL A 127 -4.69 -10.64 -33.99
CA VAL A 127 -3.53 -10.05 -34.65
C VAL A 127 -2.45 -9.70 -33.64
N ASP A 128 -1.20 -9.70 -34.09
CA ASP A 128 -0.09 -9.16 -33.31
C ASP A 128 -0.25 -7.63 -33.16
N PRO A 129 -0.02 -7.04 -31.97
CA PRO A 129 -0.14 -5.61 -31.75
C PRO A 129 0.68 -4.75 -32.71
N ALA A 130 1.89 -5.17 -33.09
CA ALA A 130 2.73 -4.44 -34.05
C ALA A 130 2.11 -4.37 -35.45
N SER A 131 1.26 -5.34 -35.79
CA SER A 131 0.60 -5.41 -37.11
C SER A 131 -0.63 -4.51 -37.25
N ILE A 132 -1.04 -3.82 -36.18
CA ILE A 132 -2.21 -2.93 -36.15
C ILE A 132 -1.86 -1.53 -36.66
N VAL A 133 -0.61 -1.10 -36.48
CA VAL A 133 -0.17 0.27 -36.79
C VAL A 133 -0.45 0.61 -38.25
N GLY A 134 -1.15 1.72 -38.48
CA GLY A 134 -1.49 2.22 -39.80
C GLY A 134 -2.62 1.48 -40.52
N LYS A 135 -3.21 0.44 -39.92
CA LYS A 135 -4.38 -0.24 -40.48
C LYS A 135 -5.68 0.44 -40.07
N SER A 136 -6.64 0.44 -40.98
CA SER A 136 -8.03 0.82 -40.70
C SER A 136 -8.86 -0.42 -40.41
N GLY A 137 -9.89 -0.29 -39.57
CA GLY A 137 -10.81 -1.39 -39.27
C GLY A 137 -11.41 -1.25 -37.87
N LYS A 138 -12.19 -2.26 -37.47
CA LYS A 138 -12.75 -2.36 -36.12
C LYS A 138 -11.76 -3.06 -35.20
N LEU A 139 -11.16 -2.29 -34.30
CA LEU A 139 -10.27 -2.83 -33.28
C LEU A 139 -11.06 -3.29 -32.05
N LYS A 140 -10.80 -4.51 -31.59
CA LYS A 140 -11.21 -5.00 -30.27
C LYS A 140 -9.96 -5.29 -29.45
N ILE A 141 -9.92 -4.75 -28.24
CA ILE A 141 -8.86 -5.01 -27.26
C ILE A 141 -9.49 -5.79 -26.10
N LYS A 142 -8.93 -6.95 -25.78
CA LYS A 142 -9.38 -7.81 -24.67
C LYS A 142 -8.31 -7.82 -23.59
N LEU A 143 -8.70 -7.41 -22.39
CA LEU A 143 -7.83 -7.41 -21.22
C LEU A 143 -8.28 -8.49 -20.24
N SER A 144 -7.33 -9.31 -19.80
CA SER A 144 -7.54 -10.36 -18.81
C SER A 144 -6.68 -10.06 -17.59
N TYR A 145 -7.26 -10.16 -16.40
CA TYR A 145 -6.55 -10.03 -15.13
C TYR A 145 -6.56 -11.37 -14.39
N LYS A 146 -5.43 -11.75 -13.79
CA LYS A 146 -5.30 -12.97 -12.99
C LYS A 146 -4.74 -12.64 -11.62
N ASN A 147 -5.43 -13.02 -10.55
CA ASN A 147 -4.96 -12.90 -9.17
C ASN A 147 -4.12 -14.14 -8.78
N ASN A 148 -2.88 -13.91 -8.37
CA ASN A 148 -1.89 -14.93 -8.04
C ASN A 148 -1.70 -15.14 -6.52
N THR A 149 -2.47 -14.47 -5.66
CA THR A 149 -2.25 -14.46 -4.19
C THR A 149 -2.80 -15.67 -3.42
N GLY A 150 -3.21 -16.74 -4.10
CA GLY A 150 -3.81 -17.91 -3.47
C GLY A 150 -2.83 -18.64 -2.55
N VAL A 151 -3.14 -18.67 -1.25
CA VAL A 151 -2.35 -19.40 -0.24
C VAL A 151 -3.21 -20.45 0.46
N ASN A 152 -2.75 -21.70 0.45
CA ASN A 152 -3.39 -22.77 1.21
C ASN A 152 -3.06 -22.63 2.70
N LYS A 153 -4.09 -22.48 3.54
CA LYS A 153 -3.97 -22.47 5.00
C LYS A 153 -4.92 -23.46 5.65
N GLN A 154 -4.57 -23.89 6.86
CA GLN A 154 -5.46 -24.67 7.72
C GLN A 154 -6.30 -23.71 8.55
N ILE A 155 -7.63 -23.75 8.39
CA ILE A 155 -8.59 -23.01 9.22
C ILE A 155 -9.46 -24.05 9.90
N ASN A 156 -9.42 -24.09 11.23
CA ASN A 156 -10.19 -25.06 12.04
C ASN A 156 -10.00 -26.52 11.59
N GLY A 157 -8.77 -26.90 11.24
CA GLY A 157 -8.42 -28.25 10.79
C GLY A 157 -8.85 -28.61 9.37
N LYS A 158 -9.36 -27.64 8.58
CA LYS A 158 -9.69 -27.82 7.16
C LYS A 158 -8.75 -26.99 6.29
N ALA A 159 -8.27 -27.59 5.21
CA ALA A 159 -7.53 -26.86 4.19
C ALA A 159 -8.46 -25.88 3.46
N ALA A 160 -8.05 -24.63 3.38
CA ALA A 160 -8.73 -23.57 2.67
C ALA A 160 -7.72 -22.78 1.83
N ASN A 161 -8.05 -22.53 0.56
CA ASN A 161 -7.29 -21.61 -0.27
C ASN A 161 -7.80 -20.18 -0.02
N ILE A 162 -6.94 -19.33 0.54
CA ILE A 162 -7.26 -17.93 0.85
C ILE A 162 -6.66 -17.07 -0.26
N ILE A 163 -7.50 -16.24 -0.87
CA ILE A 163 -7.10 -15.31 -1.94
C ILE A 163 -7.29 -13.88 -1.41
N THR A 164 -6.33 -13.01 -1.66
CA THR A 164 -6.45 -11.58 -1.33
C THR A 164 -7.21 -10.88 -2.45
N PRO A 165 -8.39 -10.29 -2.21
CA PRO A 165 -9.16 -9.64 -3.27
C PRO A 165 -8.51 -8.32 -3.71
N PHE A 166 -8.58 -8.02 -5.01
CA PHE A 166 -8.16 -6.75 -5.59
C PHE A 166 -9.32 -6.10 -6.35
N VAL A 167 -9.37 -4.77 -6.31
CA VAL A 167 -10.22 -3.97 -7.19
C VAL A 167 -9.36 -3.54 -8.38
N MET A 168 -9.82 -3.82 -9.59
CA MET A 168 -9.14 -3.44 -10.83
C MET A 168 -9.95 -2.37 -11.54
N ALA A 169 -9.26 -1.33 -12.01
CA ALA A 169 -9.83 -0.29 -12.87
C ALA A 169 -8.93 -0.10 -14.10
N THR A 170 -9.55 0.14 -15.25
CA THR A 170 -8.85 0.33 -16.52
C THR A 170 -9.43 1.55 -17.23
N GLY A 171 -8.55 2.42 -17.72
CA GLY A 171 -8.90 3.55 -18.58
C GLY A 171 -8.14 3.47 -19.89
N PHE A 172 -8.74 3.98 -20.96
CA PHE A 172 -8.12 4.12 -22.27
C PHE A 172 -8.19 5.56 -22.72
N ILE A 173 -7.16 6.02 -23.42
CA ILE A 173 -7.17 7.25 -24.20
C ILE A 173 -7.11 6.80 -25.66
N LEU A 174 -8.08 7.24 -26.45
CA LEU A 174 -8.23 6.93 -27.88
C LEU A 174 -8.01 8.17 -28.72
#